data_AF-A0A352WRV7-F1
#
_entry.id   AF-A0A352WRV7-F1
#
_cell.length_a   1.000
_cell.length_b   1.000
_cell.length_c   1.000
_cell.angle_alpha   90.00
_cell.angle_beta   90.00
_cell.angle_gamma   90.00
#
_symmetry.space_group_name_H-M   'P 1'
#
loop_
_entity.id
_entity.type
_entity.pdbx_description
1 polymer ?
#
loop_
_entity_poly.entity_id
_entity_poly.type
_entity_poly.pdbx_seq_one_letter_code
_entity_poly.pdbx_strand_id
1 'polypeptide(L)'
;MDYNRMQPTKLDHTTLASEAAAFLNAWCDHPEAVPPSAADCEARLKAITEEIEATGTYTHTARELEFGGRLAWKNSNRCIGRHLWRSLEVRDFRLLHNEPDREERAAEALKSHVSDAFRDGKIKSIISVFAPRTPGQPDRVRMANHQLIRYAGFEGAGDHDSRAITAHFLQVGWKPEKQDAFTLLPWQFYWD
;
A
#
# COMPACT_ATOMS: atom_id res chain seq x y z
N MET A 1 3.82 15.80 -15.14
CA MET A 1 3.43 15.69 -13.72
C MET A 1 4.69 15.31 -12.98
N ASP A 2 5.10 16.10 -11.98
CA ASP A 2 6.22 15.74 -11.12
C ASP A 2 5.83 14.52 -10.28
N TYR A 3 6.04 13.33 -10.83
CA TYR A 3 5.94 12.07 -10.10
C TYR A 3 7.07 11.91 -9.06
N ASN A 4 7.96 12.90 -8.98
CA ASN A 4 9.19 12.84 -8.22
C ASN A 4 9.11 13.79 -7.02
N ARG A 5 9.16 13.19 -5.83
CA ARG A 5 9.31 13.81 -4.49
C ARG A 5 8.05 14.44 -3.88
N MET A 6 7.24 13.60 -3.24
CA MET A 6 6.68 14.02 -1.95
C MET A 6 7.86 14.31 -1.01
N GLN A 7 7.93 15.53 -0.48
CA GLN A 7 8.94 15.93 0.49
C GLN A 7 8.90 14.99 1.73
N PRO A 8 10.05 14.64 2.32
CA PRO A 8 10.08 13.80 3.51
C PRO A 8 9.25 14.45 4.62
N THR A 9 8.19 13.76 5.06
CA THR A 9 7.37 14.23 6.18
C THR A 9 8.19 14.04 7.44
N LYS A 10 8.56 15.13 8.12
CA LYS A 10 9.05 15.05 9.51
C LYS A 10 7.85 14.74 10.39
N LEU A 11 7.87 13.61 11.08
CA LEU A 11 6.86 13.25 12.06
C LEU A 11 7.26 13.86 13.41
N ASP A 12 6.36 14.65 13.98
CA ASP A 12 6.47 15.10 15.36
C ASP A 12 6.14 13.92 16.29
N HIS A 13 7.01 13.65 17.27
CA HIS A 13 6.87 12.50 18.17
C HIS A 13 5.57 12.57 18.97
N THR A 14 5.18 13.76 19.42
CA THR A 14 3.94 13.96 20.20
C THR A 14 2.71 13.66 19.35
N THR A 15 2.69 14.16 18.12
CA THR A 15 1.63 13.85 17.15
C THR A 15 1.56 12.35 16.84
N LEU A 16 2.69 11.71 16.54
CA LEU A 16 2.73 10.28 16.20
C LEU A 16 2.26 9.38 17.36
N ALA A 17 2.66 9.68 18.59
CA ALA A 17 2.19 8.96 19.77
C ALA A 17 0.67 9.11 19.97
N SER A 18 0.13 10.32 19.78
CA SER A 18 -1.31 10.56 19.84
C SER A 18 -2.07 9.81 18.75
N GLU A 19 -1.55 9.75 17.52
CA GLU A 19 -2.16 9.00 16.42
C GLU A 19 -2.13 7.49 16.68
N ALA A 20 -1.01 6.97 17.20
CA ALA A 20 -0.90 5.57 17.58
C ALA A 20 -1.88 5.19 18.69
N ALA A 21 -2.08 6.08 19.67
CA ALA A 21 -3.06 5.88 20.73
C ALA A 21 -4.50 5.89 20.19
N ALA A 22 -4.82 6.82 19.29
CA ALA A 22 -6.12 6.86 18.64
C ALA A 22 -6.40 5.59 17.83
N PHE A 23 -5.40 5.07 17.11
CA PHE A 23 -5.51 3.81 16.38
C PHE A 23 -5.76 2.61 17.31
N LEU A 24 -5.00 2.49 18.40
CA LEU A 24 -5.20 1.39 19.35
C LEU A 24 -6.56 1.45 20.04
N ASN A 25 -6.99 2.63 20.47
CA ASN A 25 -8.33 2.80 21.05
C ASN A 25 -9.42 2.42 20.03
N ALA A 26 -9.27 2.86 18.78
CA ALA A 26 -10.18 2.47 17.71
C ALA A 26 -10.21 0.96 17.46
N TRP A 27 -9.14 0.22 17.77
CA TRP A 27 -9.13 -1.25 17.73
C TRP A 27 -9.75 -1.88 18.97
N CYS A 28 -9.35 -1.44 20.16
CA CYS A 28 -9.82 -1.97 21.44
C CYS A 28 -11.34 -1.79 21.60
N ASP A 29 -11.89 -0.68 21.11
CA ASP A 29 -13.32 -0.36 21.17
C ASP A 29 -14.13 -0.89 19.98
N HIS A 30 -13.50 -1.53 18.99
CA HIS A 30 -14.19 -1.89 17.75
C HIS A 30 -15.18 -3.05 17.97
N PRO A 31 -16.50 -2.85 17.77
CA PRO A 31 -17.52 -3.84 18.15
C PRO A 31 -17.51 -5.11 17.29
N GLU A 32 -16.84 -5.05 16.14
CA GLU A 32 -16.81 -6.14 15.15
C GLU A 32 -15.41 -6.70 14.91
N ALA A 33 -14.41 -6.24 15.67
CA ALA A 33 -13.07 -6.81 15.64
C ALA A 33 -12.89 -7.72 16.86
N VAL A 34 -11.83 -8.52 16.86
CA VAL A 34 -11.37 -9.20 18.07
C VAL A 34 -10.30 -8.33 18.71
N PRO A 35 -10.65 -7.46 19.68
CA PRO A 35 -9.68 -6.57 20.30
C PRO A 35 -8.69 -7.34 21.18
N PRO A 36 -7.51 -6.76 21.46
CA PRO A 36 -6.69 -7.19 22.59
C PRO A 36 -7.40 -6.92 23.93
N SER A 37 -6.91 -7.52 25.02
CA SER A 37 -7.41 -7.17 26.36
C SER A 37 -7.03 -5.74 26.74
N ALA A 38 -7.74 -5.13 27.69
CA ALA A 38 -7.41 -3.78 28.15
C ALA A 38 -5.96 -3.68 28.67
N ALA A 39 -5.49 -4.69 29.41
CA ALA A 39 -4.11 -4.76 29.89
C ALA A 39 -3.10 -4.87 28.73
N ASP A 40 -3.43 -5.62 27.67
CA ASP A 40 -2.58 -5.70 26.47
C ASP A 40 -2.58 -4.38 25.68
N CYS A 41 -3.71 -3.67 25.61
CA CYS A 41 -3.80 -2.35 24.99
C CYS A 41 -2.87 -1.35 25.72
N GLU A 42 -2.93 -1.30 27.06
CA GLU A 42 -2.08 -0.45 27.89
C GLU A 42 -0.59 -0.81 27.75
N ALA A 43 -0.25 -2.09 27.82
CA ALA A 43 1.12 -2.56 27.63
C ALA A 43 1.65 -2.20 26.24
N ARG A 44 0.82 -2.33 25.20
CA ARG A 44 1.20 -2.00 23.83
C ARG A 44 1.39 -0.50 23.62
N LEU A 45 0.53 0.35 24.21
CA LEU A 45 0.70 1.81 24.17
C LEU A 45 2.04 2.24 24.75
N LYS A 46 2.43 1.65 25.90
CA LYS A 46 3.72 1.90 26.52
C LYS A 46 4.88 1.50 25.58
N ALA A 47 4.83 0.29 25.01
CA ALA A 47 5.86 -0.20 24.09
C ALA A 47 5.99 0.67 22.83
N ILE A 48 4.87 1.15 22.27
CA ILE A 48 4.88 2.07 21.12
C ILE A 48 5.55 3.39 21.51
N THR A 49 5.22 3.94 22.67
CA THR A 49 5.81 5.20 23.15
C THR A 49 7.32 5.07 23.29
N GLU A 50 7.79 3.99 23.91
CA GLU A 50 9.22 3.67 24.04
C GLU A 50 9.91 3.49 22.67
N GLU A 51 9.26 2.82 21.70
CA GLU A 51 9.80 2.65 20.34
C GLU A 51 9.92 3.97 19.58
N ILE A 52 8.92 4.86 19.72
CA ILE A 52 8.92 6.21 19.12
C ILE A 52 10.04 7.05 19.74
N GLU A 53 10.20 7.04 21.07
CA GLU A 53 11.28 7.78 21.73
C GLU A 53 12.66 7.29 21.29
N ALA A 54 12.83 5.98 21.13
CA ALA A 54 14.11 5.38 20.77
C ALA A 54 14.47 5.51 19.28
N THR A 55 13.48 5.44 18.38
CA THR A 55 13.72 5.30 16.93
C THR A 55 13.11 6.41 16.08
N GLY A 56 12.26 7.26 16.65
CA GLY A 56 11.47 8.27 15.96
C GLY A 56 10.24 7.74 15.21
N THR A 57 9.94 6.44 15.32
CA THR A 57 8.77 5.80 14.72
C THR A 57 8.38 4.53 15.51
N TYR A 58 7.36 3.80 15.05
CA TYR A 58 7.06 2.47 15.56
C TYR A 58 6.60 1.52 14.46
N THR A 59 6.65 0.22 14.72
CA THR A 59 6.25 -0.80 13.76
C THR A 59 4.96 -1.48 14.21
N HIS A 60 3.97 -1.52 13.31
CA HIS A 60 2.75 -2.32 13.53
C HIS A 60 3.06 -3.81 13.64
N THR A 61 2.44 -4.50 14.58
CA THR A 61 2.37 -5.97 14.59
C THR A 61 1.56 -6.47 13.39
N ALA A 62 1.63 -7.77 13.08
CA ALA A 62 0.83 -8.35 11.99
C ALA A 62 -0.68 -8.16 12.20
N ARG A 63 -1.16 -8.28 13.46
CA ARG A 63 -2.58 -8.07 13.80
C ARG A 63 -3.00 -6.60 13.66
N GLU A 64 -2.14 -5.67 14.07
CA GLU A 64 -2.37 -4.24 13.90
C GLU A 64 -2.44 -3.90 12.41
N LEU A 65 -1.55 -4.46 11.58
CA LEU A 65 -1.55 -4.26 10.14
C LEU A 65 -2.82 -4.79 9.48
N GLU A 66 -3.26 -6.00 9.85
CA GLU A 66 -4.50 -6.60 9.35
C GLU A 66 -5.72 -5.75 9.72
N PHE A 67 -5.83 -5.35 10.99
CA PHE A 67 -6.91 -4.50 11.46
C PHE A 67 -6.89 -3.14 10.77
N GLY A 68 -5.73 -2.49 10.67
CA GLY A 68 -5.57 -1.18 10.05
C GLY A 68 -5.94 -1.18 8.57
N GLY A 69 -5.49 -2.18 7.80
CA GLY A 69 -5.84 -2.32 6.38
C GLY A 69 -7.35 -2.50 6.18
N ARG A 70 -7.99 -3.30 7.03
CA ARG A 70 -9.44 -3.52 7.05
C ARG A 70 -10.21 -2.26 7.43
N LEU A 71 -9.79 -1.59 8.51
CA LEU A 71 -10.42 -0.37 9.00
C LEU A 71 -10.32 0.77 7.98
N ALA A 72 -9.18 0.90 7.29
CA ALA A 72 -9.00 1.88 6.21
C ALA A 72 -10.01 1.68 5.09
N TRP A 73 -10.28 0.43 4.68
CA TRP A 73 -11.31 0.15 3.69
C TRP A 73 -12.72 0.44 4.22
N LYS A 74 -13.03 0.03 5.45
CA LYS A 74 -14.32 0.34 6.12
C LYS A 74 -14.61 1.85 6.11
N ASN A 75 -13.58 2.66 6.36
CA ASN A 75 -13.68 4.11 6.46
C ASN A 75 -13.52 4.85 5.12
N SER A 76 -13.36 4.14 4.00
CA SER A 76 -13.30 4.74 2.67
C SER A 76 -14.69 5.25 2.25
N ASN A 77 -14.95 6.54 2.48
CA ASN A 77 -16.26 7.15 2.27
C ASN A 77 -16.74 7.12 0.80
N ARG A 78 -15.80 7.01 -0.16
CA ARG A 78 -16.06 6.88 -1.60
C ARG A 78 -16.20 5.44 -2.09
N CYS A 79 -16.07 4.43 -1.23
CA CYS A 79 -16.18 3.03 -1.63
C CYS A 79 -17.56 2.44 -1.27
N ILE A 80 -18.39 2.20 -2.29
CA ILE A 80 -19.69 1.51 -2.10
C ILE A 80 -19.52 0.06 -1.59
N GLY A 81 -18.41 -0.59 -1.95
CA GLY A 81 -18.07 -1.96 -1.55
C GLY A 81 -17.55 -2.12 -0.12
N ARG A 82 -17.47 -1.05 0.68
CA ARG A 82 -16.87 -1.05 2.03
C ARG A 82 -17.55 -1.98 3.04
N HIS A 83 -18.74 -2.49 2.76
CA HIS A 83 -19.42 -3.47 3.63
C HIS A 83 -18.67 -4.82 3.69
N LEU A 84 -17.87 -5.15 2.66
CA LEU A 84 -17.02 -6.35 2.57
C LEU A 84 -15.68 -6.20 3.32
N TRP A 85 -15.46 -5.10 4.05
CA TRP A 85 -14.16 -4.79 4.66
C TRP A 85 -13.54 -5.95 5.48
N ARG A 86 -14.37 -6.75 6.17
CA ARG A 86 -13.92 -7.91 6.97
C ARG A 86 -13.28 -9.02 6.14
N SER A 87 -13.61 -9.14 4.85
CA SER A 87 -13.06 -10.16 3.97
C SER A 87 -11.74 -9.77 3.31
N LEU A 88 -11.21 -8.57 3.60
CA LEU A 88 -9.93 -8.15 3.06
C LEU A 88 -8.82 -9.08 3.56
N GLU A 89 -8.11 -9.67 2.62
CA GLU A 89 -6.82 -10.31 2.88
C GLU A 89 -5.72 -9.26 2.88
N VAL A 90 -4.96 -9.18 3.96
CA VAL A 90 -3.83 -8.26 4.11
C VAL A 90 -2.54 -9.09 4.01
N ARG A 91 -1.76 -8.86 2.96
CA ARG A 91 -0.45 -9.50 2.77
C ARG A 91 0.65 -8.57 3.26
N ASP A 92 1.48 -9.06 4.15
CA ASP A 92 2.60 -8.30 4.72
C ASP A 92 3.88 -8.54 3.92
N PHE A 93 4.33 -7.52 3.19
CA PHE A 93 5.58 -7.48 2.45
C PHE A 93 6.50 -6.36 2.96
N ARG A 94 6.31 -5.87 4.19
CA ARG A 94 7.06 -4.73 4.73
C ARG A 94 8.57 -4.95 4.80
N LEU A 95 9.01 -6.20 4.96
CA LEU A 95 10.42 -6.57 5.02
C LEU A 95 11.06 -6.82 3.64
N LEU A 96 10.25 -6.89 2.58
CA LEU A 96 10.72 -7.25 1.24
C LEU A 96 11.80 -6.29 0.69
N HIS A 97 11.76 -5.02 1.10
CA HIS A 97 12.74 -4.03 0.67
C HIS A 97 14.18 -4.34 1.12
N ASN A 98 14.36 -5.13 2.19
CA ASN A 98 15.68 -5.46 2.73
C ASN A 98 16.35 -6.64 1.99
N GLU A 99 15.63 -7.27 1.06
CA GLU A 99 16.13 -8.41 0.29
C GLU A 99 17.00 -7.95 -0.90
N PRO A 100 18.02 -8.71 -1.28
CA PRO A 100 18.89 -8.37 -2.42
C PRO A 100 18.11 -8.29 -3.74
N ASP A 101 17.11 -9.14 -3.93
CA ASP A 101 16.31 -9.23 -5.16
C ASP A 101 14.93 -8.54 -5.02
N ARG A 102 14.85 -7.50 -4.20
CA ARG A 102 13.59 -6.82 -3.83
C ARG A 102 12.72 -6.43 -5.03
N GLU A 103 13.30 -6.05 -6.16
CA GLU A 103 12.50 -5.62 -7.32
C GLU A 103 11.75 -6.78 -7.98
N GLU A 104 12.46 -7.89 -8.21
CA GLU A 104 11.88 -9.11 -8.73
C GLU A 104 10.83 -9.66 -7.77
N ARG A 105 11.15 -9.73 -6.48
CA ARG A 105 10.22 -10.22 -5.46
C ARG A 105 8.96 -9.36 -5.33
N ALA A 106 9.07 -8.03 -5.49
CA ALA A 106 7.89 -7.16 -5.50
C ALA A 106 7.02 -7.42 -6.75
N ALA A 107 7.63 -7.62 -7.91
CA ALA A 107 6.91 -7.99 -9.12
C ALA A 107 6.20 -9.35 -8.96
N GLU A 108 6.87 -10.35 -8.37
CA GLU A 108 6.26 -11.65 -8.05
C GLU A 108 5.11 -11.53 -7.05
N ALA A 109 5.30 -10.75 -5.98
CA ALA A 109 4.25 -10.49 -4.99
C ALA A 109 3.00 -9.87 -5.64
N LEU A 110 3.17 -8.95 -6.58
CA LEU A 110 2.05 -8.37 -7.33
C LEU A 110 1.45 -9.33 -8.36
N LYS A 111 2.24 -10.17 -9.03
CA LYS A 111 1.73 -11.21 -9.93
C LYS A 111 0.85 -12.21 -9.16
N SER A 112 1.33 -12.69 -8.02
CA SER A 112 0.55 -13.54 -7.11
C SER A 112 -0.70 -12.82 -6.61
N HIS A 113 -0.58 -11.54 -6.23
CA HIS A 113 -1.74 -10.73 -5.83
C HIS A 113 -2.82 -10.72 -6.92
N VAL A 114 -2.47 -10.44 -8.17
CA VAL A 114 -3.43 -10.40 -9.28
C VAL A 114 -4.07 -11.77 -9.50
N SER A 115 -3.27 -12.83 -9.52
CA SER A 115 -3.75 -14.20 -9.71
C SER A 115 -4.77 -14.60 -8.63
N ASP A 116 -4.41 -14.37 -7.36
CA ASP A 116 -5.23 -14.75 -6.21
C ASP A 116 -6.46 -13.87 -6.05
N ALA A 117 -6.36 -12.60 -6.42
CA ALA A 117 -7.51 -11.69 -6.46
C ALA A 117 -8.47 -12.09 -7.58
N PHE A 118 -7.99 -12.58 -8.73
CA PHE A 118 -8.85 -13.00 -9.84
C PHE A 118 -9.57 -14.32 -9.55
N ARG A 119 -8.86 -15.34 -9.04
CA ARG A 119 -9.41 -16.66 -8.62
C ARG A 119 -10.46 -17.21 -9.61
N ASP A 120 -10.07 -17.36 -10.87
CA ASP A 120 -10.94 -17.86 -11.96
C ASP A 120 -12.29 -17.13 -12.06
N GLY A 121 -12.26 -15.80 -11.89
CA GLY A 121 -13.44 -14.94 -11.90
C GLY A 121 -14.19 -14.87 -10.57
N LYS A 122 -13.85 -15.68 -9.56
CA LYS A 122 -14.41 -15.60 -8.21
C LYS A 122 -13.66 -14.55 -7.39
N ILE A 123 -13.76 -13.29 -7.78
CA ILE A 123 -12.92 -12.19 -7.27
C ILE A 123 -12.83 -12.17 -5.72
N LYS A 124 -11.61 -11.95 -5.22
CA LYS A 124 -11.31 -11.75 -3.79
C LYS A 124 -10.63 -10.40 -3.58
N SER A 125 -10.97 -9.73 -2.48
CA SER A 125 -10.33 -8.47 -2.07
C SER A 125 -9.03 -8.74 -1.33
N ILE A 126 -7.93 -8.21 -1.86
CA ILE A 126 -6.58 -8.36 -1.31
C ILE A 126 -5.92 -6.98 -1.28
N ILE A 127 -5.09 -6.72 -0.27
CA ILE A 127 -4.12 -5.63 -0.25
C ILE A 127 -2.73 -6.21 0.05
N SER A 128 -1.72 -5.79 -0.71
CA SER A 128 -0.30 -6.11 -0.44
C SER A 128 0.36 -4.86 0.14
N VAL A 129 0.84 -4.95 1.38
CA VAL A 129 1.45 -3.82 2.09
C VAL A 129 2.96 -3.93 2.06
N PHE A 130 3.61 -2.96 1.40
CA PHE A 130 5.06 -2.84 1.36
C PHE A 130 5.59 -1.94 2.48
N ALA A 131 6.92 -1.79 2.55
CA ALA A 131 7.60 -1.04 3.59
C ALA A 131 6.99 0.38 3.77
N PRO A 132 6.71 0.80 5.02
CA PRO A 132 6.24 2.14 5.28
C PRO A 132 7.35 3.17 5.00
N ARG A 133 6.96 4.43 4.81
CA ARG A 133 7.90 5.55 4.75
C ARG A 133 8.71 5.62 6.05
N THR A 134 10.02 5.82 5.92
CA THR A 134 10.87 6.18 7.06
C THR A 134 10.98 7.71 7.14
N PRO A 135 10.74 8.35 8.30
CA PRO A 135 10.86 9.79 8.45
C PRO A 135 12.20 10.32 7.93
N GLY A 136 12.17 11.37 7.11
CA GLY A 136 13.38 11.99 6.55
C GLY A 136 14.07 11.20 5.42
N GLN A 137 13.56 10.02 5.03
CA GLN A 137 14.10 9.21 3.93
C GLN A 137 13.13 9.19 2.73
N PRO A 138 13.62 8.84 1.53
CA PRO A 138 12.76 8.54 0.40
C PRO A 138 11.82 7.34 0.65
N ASP A 139 10.84 7.16 -0.23
CA ASP A 139 9.90 6.05 -0.14
C ASP A 139 10.53 4.77 -0.68
N ARG A 140 10.66 3.78 0.20
CA ARG A 140 11.26 2.46 -0.08
C ARG A 140 10.79 1.81 -1.38
N VAL A 141 9.50 1.96 -1.69
CA VAL A 141 8.92 1.54 -2.97
C VAL A 141 7.66 2.35 -3.25
N ARG A 142 7.48 2.78 -4.51
CA ARG A 142 6.25 3.40 -5.00
C ARG A 142 5.89 2.83 -6.36
N MET A 143 4.62 2.50 -6.56
CA MET A 143 4.11 2.15 -7.89
C MET A 143 3.70 3.42 -8.63
N ALA A 144 4.20 3.60 -9.85
CA ALA A 144 3.81 4.73 -10.69
C ALA A 144 2.43 4.53 -11.31
N ASN A 145 2.08 3.27 -11.62
CA ASN A 145 0.80 2.91 -12.18
C ASN A 145 -0.34 3.25 -11.22
N HIS A 146 -1.43 3.79 -11.76
CA HIS A 146 -2.63 4.06 -10.97
C HIS A 146 -3.42 2.77 -10.64
N GLN A 147 -3.23 1.71 -11.42
CA GLN A 147 -3.89 0.41 -11.29
C GLN A 147 -2.91 -0.71 -11.71
N LEU A 148 -3.05 -1.90 -11.11
CA LEU A 148 -2.26 -3.08 -11.48
C LEU A 148 -2.53 -3.57 -12.91
N ILE A 149 -3.75 -3.39 -13.42
CA ILE A 149 -4.09 -3.77 -14.79
C ILE A 149 -4.77 -2.57 -15.42
N ARG A 150 -4.12 -1.98 -16.43
CA ARG A 150 -4.64 -0.83 -17.16
C ARG A 150 -4.11 -0.84 -18.59
N TYR A 151 -4.93 -0.38 -19.54
CA TYR A 151 -4.49 -0.20 -20.92
C TYR A 151 -3.66 1.08 -21.08
N ALA A 152 -2.74 1.05 -22.04
CA ALA A 152 -1.96 2.19 -22.47
C ALA A 152 -2.84 3.19 -23.24
N GLY A 153 -2.37 4.44 -23.32
CA GLY A 153 -2.99 5.50 -24.11
C GLY A 153 -2.05 5.98 -25.20
N PHE A 154 -2.42 5.76 -26.47
CA PHE A 154 -1.70 6.25 -27.63
C PHE A 154 -2.48 7.39 -28.32
N GLU A 155 -1.84 8.03 -29.29
CA GLU A 155 -2.53 8.97 -30.17
C GLU A 155 -3.56 8.19 -31.00
N GLY A 156 -4.86 8.50 -30.83
CA GLY A 156 -5.94 7.84 -31.55
C GLY A 156 -6.36 6.43 -31.07
N ALA A 157 -5.73 5.84 -30.04
CA ALA A 157 -6.11 4.53 -29.51
C ALA A 157 -5.88 4.39 -27.99
N GLY A 158 -6.57 3.44 -27.35
CA GLY A 158 -6.34 3.08 -25.95
C GLY A 158 -7.03 4.00 -24.93
N ASP A 159 -6.52 3.99 -23.70
CA ASP A 159 -7.06 4.74 -22.58
C ASP A 159 -6.51 6.18 -22.55
N HIS A 160 -7.38 7.17 -22.70
CA HIS A 160 -7.01 8.59 -22.68
C HIS A 160 -6.27 8.99 -21.39
N ASP A 161 -6.72 8.48 -20.24
CA ASP A 161 -6.15 8.82 -18.93
C ASP A 161 -4.75 8.23 -18.73
N SER A 162 -4.40 7.21 -19.52
CA SER A 162 -3.08 6.58 -19.50
C SER A 162 -2.07 7.28 -20.41
N ARG A 163 -2.45 8.25 -21.25
CA ARG A 163 -1.56 8.87 -22.25
C ARG A 163 -0.27 9.43 -21.66
N ALA A 164 -0.36 10.12 -20.52
CA ALA A 164 0.81 10.73 -19.88
C ALA A 164 1.81 9.67 -19.41
N ILE A 165 1.34 8.62 -18.73
CA ILE A 165 2.19 7.52 -18.25
C ILE A 165 2.70 6.65 -19.42
N THR A 166 1.88 6.43 -20.45
CA THR A 166 2.30 5.76 -21.68
C THR A 166 3.42 6.51 -22.39
N ALA A 167 3.29 7.83 -22.55
CA ALA A 167 4.35 8.65 -23.15
C ALA A 167 5.65 8.57 -22.34
N HIS A 168 5.56 8.58 -21.00
CA HIS A 168 6.72 8.37 -20.14
C HIS A 168 7.38 7.00 -20.38
N PHE A 169 6.59 5.92 -20.42
CA PHE A 169 7.11 4.58 -20.70
C PHE A 169 7.84 4.50 -22.05
N LEU A 170 7.26 5.07 -23.11
CA LEU A 170 7.90 5.12 -24.43
C LEU A 170 9.22 5.90 -24.39
N GLN A 171 9.27 7.02 -23.66
CA GLN A 171 10.49 7.84 -23.51
C GLN A 171 11.61 7.09 -22.78
N VAL A 172 11.28 6.29 -21.76
CA VAL A 172 12.27 5.48 -21.01
C VAL A 172 12.59 4.14 -21.67
N GLY A 173 12.12 3.93 -22.91
CA GLY A 173 12.55 2.83 -23.78
C GLY A 173 11.60 1.64 -23.85
N TRP A 174 10.39 1.72 -23.29
CA TRP A 174 9.38 0.70 -23.52
C TRP A 174 8.98 0.68 -25.00
N LYS A 175 9.03 -0.52 -25.61
CA LYS A 175 8.64 -0.75 -27.00
C LYS A 175 7.48 -1.75 -27.02
N PRO A 176 6.23 -1.29 -27.02
CA PRO A 176 5.10 -2.21 -27.05
C PRO A 176 5.06 -2.96 -28.39
N GLU A 177 4.67 -4.23 -28.35
CA GLU A 177 4.51 -5.06 -29.56
C GLU A 177 3.41 -4.52 -30.48
N LYS A 178 2.38 -3.90 -29.89
CA LYS A 178 1.23 -3.28 -30.56
C LYS A 178 0.90 -1.96 -29.90
N GLN A 179 0.38 -1.01 -30.68
CA GLN A 179 -0.17 0.24 -30.18
C GLN A 179 -1.64 0.32 -30.54
N ASP A 180 -2.46 -0.44 -29.81
CA ASP A 180 -3.89 -0.58 -30.08
C ASP A 180 -4.75 -0.25 -28.84
N ALA A 181 -6.06 -0.43 -28.97
CA ALA A 181 -7.03 -0.10 -27.92
C ALA A 181 -6.87 -0.91 -26.61
N PHE A 182 -6.15 -2.03 -26.64
CA PHE A 182 -6.08 -3.00 -25.54
C PHE A 182 -4.64 -3.36 -25.15
N THR A 183 -3.67 -2.55 -25.58
CA THR A 183 -2.27 -2.75 -25.21
C THR A 183 -2.11 -2.52 -23.70
N LEU A 184 -1.62 -3.51 -22.97
CA LEU A 184 -1.44 -3.42 -21.52
C LEU A 184 -0.26 -2.51 -21.15
N LEU A 185 -0.44 -1.70 -20.10
CA LEU A 185 0.67 -0.98 -19.49
C LEU A 185 1.59 -1.91 -18.70
N PRO A 186 2.92 -1.76 -18.83
CA PRO A 186 3.86 -2.42 -17.93
C PRO A 186 3.79 -1.79 -16.53
N TRP A 187 4.34 -2.48 -15.53
CA TRP A 187 4.50 -1.93 -14.19
C TRP A 187 5.79 -1.12 -14.08
N GLN A 188 5.70 0.04 -13.44
CA GLN A 188 6.85 0.83 -13.02
C GLN A 188 6.85 1.00 -11.51
N PHE A 189 8.01 0.76 -10.93
CA PHE A 189 8.31 1.06 -9.55
C PHE A 189 9.35 2.18 -9.46
N TYR A 190 9.25 2.98 -8.41
CA TYR A 190 10.32 3.85 -7.94
C TYR A 190 10.86 3.26 -6.63
N TRP A 191 12.18 3.30 -6.46
CA TRP A 191 12.91 2.65 -5.38
C TRP A 191 13.88 3.62 -4.70
N ASP A 192 13.83 3.71 -3.37
CA ASP A 192 14.92 4.07 -2.43
C ASP A 192 14.44 4.13 -0.96
#